data_AF-A0A1V6HAY3-F1
#
_entry.id   AF-A0A1V6HAY3-F1
#
_cell.length_a   1.000
_cell.length_b   1.000
_cell.length_c   1.000
_cell.angle_alpha   90.00
_cell.angle_beta   90.00
_cell.angle_gamma   90.00
#
_symmetry.space_group_name_H-M   'P 1'
#
loop_
_entity.id
_entity.type
_entity.pdbx_description
1 polymer ?
#
loop_
_entity_poly.entity_id
_entity_poly.type
_entity_poly.pdbx_seq_one_letter_code
_entity_poly.pdbx_strand_id
1 'polypeptide(L)'
;MATEVLMPQMGESIAEGTITKWLVQVGERVERDQPLFEISTDKVDAEIPSPAAGVLQEIRFAAGATVAVQTVVAVIGEAGEQPAAPAPAPAVAAPAPAAPAAPAPVAEAAFDYDLVVIGSGPGGYVAAIRAGQLGLKVACVEKDAMLGGTCLHRGCIPTKALLHSASLFDDVRRAPEFGVEVADPRLDMVRVHAQKRKVVEKNAKGIEFLFKKNKVERVHGFGRIAGANRVEVALAEGGSRTLSTRNILIATGSVVREIGVAPSDGERILTSDHLLALERVPASLVVLGAGAVGTEFASIFHSFGAEVTLVEMLPRVLPIEDEEVSKELARLLKKRGIKVHTSTTLAAVERTENGVRCRLVEGEKERTVEAEMLLVAVGRAPVTDGIGLETVGLETARGFLAVDGTMQTAVPGIWAIGDAVNTPLLAHIASAEGIVAVEAMAGLPARPLDYDRTPSCTYCDPEVASVGLTEAEARRRGYDVETGKFAFTALGKAAILGKPEGFVKVVRDRKYDELLGVHILGAHATDLIAEACVALQVEATTEEIVRTIHAHPTLSEAVLEAAHAALGQAIHS
;
A
#
# COMPACT_ATOMS: atom_id res chain seq x y z
N MET A 1 35.15 30.42 -22.36
CA MET A 1 33.81 29.94 -21.91
C MET A 1 33.81 29.95 -20.39
N ALA A 2 32.81 30.57 -19.76
CA ALA A 2 32.72 30.61 -18.31
C ALA A 2 32.45 29.20 -17.74
N THR A 3 33.19 28.82 -16.71
CA THR A 3 33.07 27.55 -15.99
C THR A 3 32.25 27.77 -14.73
N GLU A 4 31.14 27.05 -14.60
CA GLU A 4 30.30 27.09 -13.42
C GLU A 4 30.86 26.21 -12.31
N VAL A 5 30.89 26.74 -11.09
CA VAL A 5 31.25 26.00 -9.88
C VAL A 5 29.96 25.58 -9.20
N LEU A 6 29.76 24.27 -9.06
CA LEU A 6 28.54 23.68 -8.46
C LEU A 6 28.77 23.31 -6.99
N MET A 7 27.71 23.36 -6.19
CA MET A 7 27.68 22.74 -4.87
C MET A 7 27.85 21.21 -5.02
N PRO A 8 28.92 20.60 -4.49
CA PRO A 8 29.24 19.21 -4.78
C PRO A 8 28.36 18.22 -4.00
N GLN A 9 28.13 17.05 -4.59
CA GLN A 9 27.43 15.94 -3.93
C GLN A 9 28.42 15.11 -3.11
N MET A 10 28.44 15.31 -1.79
CA MET A 10 29.39 14.68 -0.86
C MET A 10 28.81 13.41 -0.20
N GLY A 11 28.09 12.59 -0.98
CA GLY A 11 27.44 11.36 -0.52
C GLY A 11 25.99 11.26 -1.00
N GLU A 12 25.46 10.05 -1.11
CA GLU A 12 24.11 9.80 -1.63
C GLU A 12 22.99 10.38 -0.74
N SER A 13 23.27 10.62 0.55
CA SER A 13 22.31 11.14 1.51
C SER A 13 22.38 12.66 1.77
N ILE A 14 23.29 13.41 1.12
CA ILE A 14 23.47 14.85 1.37
C ILE A 14 22.71 15.66 0.31
N ALA A 15 21.71 16.43 0.76
CA ALA A 15 20.85 17.23 -0.13
C ALA A 15 21.25 18.71 -0.21
N GLU A 16 21.92 19.25 0.81
CA GLU A 16 22.36 20.65 0.89
C GLU A 16 23.64 20.81 1.72
N GLY A 17 24.34 21.92 1.53
CA GLY A 17 25.54 22.28 2.30
C GLY A 17 25.58 23.78 2.60
N THR A 18 26.09 24.15 3.77
CA THR A 18 26.28 25.56 4.16
C THR A 18 27.69 26.01 3.79
N ILE A 19 27.79 27.10 3.01
CA ILE A 19 29.09 27.71 2.70
C ILE A 19 29.58 28.43 3.94
N THR A 20 30.60 27.91 4.62
CA THR A 20 31.11 28.51 5.86
C THR A 20 31.99 29.71 5.57
N LYS A 21 32.81 29.64 4.50
CA LYS A 21 33.80 30.66 4.18
C LYS A 21 34.25 30.60 2.73
N TRP A 22 34.45 31.76 2.11
CA TRP A 22 35.14 31.89 0.82
C TRP A 22 36.64 32.12 1.05
N LEU A 23 37.48 31.38 0.33
CA LEU A 23 38.95 31.44 0.41
C LEU A 23 39.55 32.36 -0.66
N VAL A 24 38.78 32.69 -1.69
CA VAL A 24 39.16 33.57 -2.81
C VAL A 24 38.11 34.65 -3.03
N GLN A 25 38.54 35.80 -3.56
CA GLN A 25 37.66 36.94 -3.82
C GLN A 25 37.32 37.09 -5.31
N VAL A 26 36.18 37.73 -5.60
CA VAL A 26 35.82 38.08 -6.99
C VAL A 26 36.91 38.97 -7.60
N GLY A 27 37.41 38.59 -8.77
CA GLY A 27 38.53 39.22 -9.47
C GLY A 27 39.88 38.55 -9.23
N GLU A 28 39.96 37.57 -8.32
CA GLU A 28 41.18 36.83 -8.04
C GLU A 28 41.41 35.70 -9.06
N ARG A 29 42.67 35.47 -9.42
CA ARG A 29 43.07 34.39 -10.33
C ARG A 29 43.25 33.09 -9.53
N VAL A 30 42.59 32.04 -9.99
CA VAL A 30 42.59 30.71 -9.38
C VAL A 30 43.16 29.67 -10.34
N GLU A 31 43.92 28.72 -9.82
CA GLU A 31 44.37 27.53 -10.56
C GLU A 31 43.38 26.38 -10.40
N ARG A 32 43.43 25.41 -11.33
CA ARG A 32 42.63 24.18 -11.19
C ARG A 32 43.07 23.44 -9.93
N ASP A 33 42.11 22.86 -9.22
CA ASP A 33 42.30 22.15 -7.95
C ASP A 33 42.68 23.05 -6.74
N GLN A 34 42.74 24.38 -6.91
CA GLN A 34 42.93 25.32 -5.81
C GLN A 34 41.63 25.45 -4.96
N PRO A 35 41.69 25.38 -3.62
CA PRO A 35 40.52 25.58 -2.76
C PRO A 35 39.82 26.92 -2.97
N LEU A 36 38.50 26.91 -3.18
CA LEU A 36 37.68 28.11 -3.42
C LEU A 36 36.87 28.54 -2.20
N PHE A 37 36.21 27.58 -1.53
CA PHE A 37 35.36 27.82 -0.37
C PHE A 37 35.25 26.56 0.48
N GLU A 38 34.92 26.76 1.75
CA GLU A 38 34.65 25.70 2.72
C GLU A 38 33.14 25.46 2.80
N ILE A 39 32.74 24.19 2.89
CA ILE A 39 31.36 23.78 3.16
C ILE A 39 31.27 22.97 4.44
N SER A 40 30.15 23.13 5.13
CA SER A 40 29.73 22.27 6.23
C SER A 40 28.43 21.57 5.88
N THR A 41 28.38 20.27 6.12
CA THR A 41 27.21 19.41 5.94
C THR A 41 26.90 18.70 7.26
N ASP A 42 25.77 17.99 7.33
CA ASP A 42 25.40 17.17 8.49
C ASP A 42 26.34 15.97 8.74
N LYS A 43 27.28 15.68 7.81
CA LYS A 43 28.22 14.56 7.89
C LYS A 43 29.69 14.96 7.91
N VAL A 44 30.10 15.96 7.13
CA VAL A 44 31.51 16.31 6.87
C VAL A 44 31.66 17.80 6.55
N ASP A 45 32.77 18.37 7.01
CA ASP A 45 33.29 19.67 6.55
C ASP A 45 34.36 19.43 5.47
N ALA A 46 34.30 20.16 4.36
CA ALA A 46 35.22 19.98 3.23
C ALA A 46 35.57 21.30 2.52
N GLU A 47 36.80 21.40 2.02
CA GLU A 47 37.21 22.46 1.10
C GLU A 47 36.89 22.05 -0.34
N ILE A 48 36.23 22.94 -1.07
CA ILE A 48 35.82 22.67 -2.46
C ILE A 48 36.86 23.26 -3.42
N PRO A 49 37.56 22.41 -4.20
CA PRO A 49 38.57 22.86 -5.15
C PRO A 49 37.95 23.44 -6.43
N SER A 50 38.72 24.29 -7.11
CA SER A 50 38.32 24.89 -8.37
C SER A 50 38.29 23.87 -9.51
N PRO A 51 37.19 23.75 -10.27
CA PRO A 51 37.10 22.80 -11.39
C PRO A 51 37.96 23.22 -12.60
N ALA A 52 38.39 24.49 -12.67
CA ALA A 52 39.19 25.04 -13.77
C ALA A 52 40.11 26.18 -13.31
N ALA A 53 41.14 26.49 -14.12
CA ALA A 53 41.95 27.69 -13.93
C ALA A 53 41.29 28.91 -14.60
N GLY A 54 41.28 30.06 -13.94
CA GLY A 54 40.66 31.29 -14.46
C GLY A 54 40.58 32.42 -13.43
N VAL A 55 39.70 33.37 -13.64
CA VAL A 55 39.39 34.46 -12.70
C VAL A 55 37.98 34.26 -12.15
N LEU A 56 37.82 34.35 -10.83
CA LEU A 56 36.50 34.28 -10.20
C LEU A 56 35.68 35.52 -10.58
N GLN A 57 34.63 35.36 -11.37
CA GLN A 57 33.84 36.47 -11.90
C GLN A 57 32.64 36.85 -11.02
N GLU A 58 32.00 35.86 -10.40
CA GLU A 58 30.78 36.05 -9.63
C GLU A 58 30.71 35.01 -8.50
N ILE A 59 30.30 35.45 -7.31
CA ILE A 59 29.86 34.59 -6.20
C ILE A 59 28.35 34.82 -6.05
N ARG A 60 27.54 33.76 -6.21
CA ARG A 60 26.07 33.86 -6.15
C ARG A 60 25.49 33.70 -4.76
N PHE A 61 26.26 33.13 -3.83
CA PHE A 61 25.84 32.88 -2.45
C PHE A 61 26.94 33.30 -1.46
N ALA A 62 26.58 34.15 -0.50
CA ALA A 62 27.50 34.61 0.54
C ALA A 62 27.82 33.51 1.56
N ALA A 63 28.93 33.66 2.29
CA ALA A 63 29.22 32.82 3.45
C ALA A 63 28.07 32.89 4.47
N GLY A 64 27.67 31.74 5.02
CA GLY A 64 26.51 31.55 5.88
C GLY A 64 25.24 31.08 5.16
N ALA A 65 25.22 31.02 3.83
CA ALA A 65 24.08 30.52 3.07
C ALA A 65 24.10 28.98 2.95
N THR A 66 22.94 28.35 3.17
CA THR A 66 22.70 26.93 2.88
C THR A 66 22.18 26.78 1.46
N VAL A 67 22.82 25.91 0.67
CA VAL A 67 22.57 25.76 -0.76
C VAL A 67 22.41 24.29 -1.11
N ALA A 68 21.40 23.97 -1.93
CA ALA A 68 21.17 22.61 -2.42
C ALA A 68 22.31 22.12 -3.33
N VAL A 69 22.58 20.81 -3.29
CA VAL A 69 23.58 20.16 -4.14
C VAL A 69 23.24 20.35 -5.63
N GLN A 70 24.26 20.43 -6.48
CA GLN A 70 24.18 20.75 -7.92
C GLN A 70 23.73 22.19 -8.28
N THR A 71 23.60 23.09 -7.30
CA THR A 71 23.34 24.51 -7.57
C THR A 71 24.63 25.24 -7.94
N VAL A 72 24.58 26.16 -8.91
CA VAL A 72 25.71 27.01 -9.29
C VAL A 72 26.00 28.04 -8.19
N VAL A 73 27.16 27.93 -7.54
CA VAL A 73 27.57 28.82 -6.44
C VAL A 73 28.50 29.95 -6.87
N ALA A 74 29.28 29.75 -7.94
CA ALA A 74 30.17 30.75 -8.50
C ALA A 74 30.47 30.50 -9.98
N VAL A 75 31.07 31.50 -10.64
CA VAL A 75 31.44 31.43 -12.05
C VAL A 75 32.90 31.86 -12.23
N ILE A 76 33.68 31.07 -12.98
CA ILE A 76 35.08 31.32 -13.32
C ILE A 76 35.22 31.59 -14.81
N GLY A 77 35.86 32.68 -15.22
CA GLY A 77 36.06 33.01 -16.63
C GLY A 77 37.50 33.42 -16.97
N GLU A 78 37.74 33.79 -18.22
CA GLU A 78 39.06 34.22 -18.70
C GLU A 78 39.35 35.68 -18.33
N ALA A 79 40.63 36.00 -18.12
CA ALA A 79 41.09 37.34 -17.78
C ALA A 79 40.88 38.29 -18.98
N GLY A 80 39.79 39.07 -18.96
CA GLY A 80 39.49 40.07 -19.99
C GLY A 80 38.01 40.27 -20.32
N GLU A 81 37.10 39.41 -19.86
CA GLU A 81 35.65 39.62 -20.00
C GLU A 81 35.09 40.37 -18.78
N GLN A 82 34.65 41.60 -19.03
CA GLN A 82 34.05 42.51 -18.05
C GLN A 82 32.56 42.17 -17.85
N PRO A 83 32.01 42.17 -16.63
CA PRO A 83 30.59 41.87 -16.41
C PRO A 83 29.71 42.94 -17.07
N ALA A 84 28.62 42.52 -17.73
CA ALA A 84 27.62 43.44 -18.24
C ALA A 84 26.97 44.23 -17.09
N ALA A 85 26.77 45.53 -17.32
CA ALA A 85 26.33 46.50 -16.32
C ALA A 85 24.89 46.23 -15.79
N PRO A 86 24.61 46.59 -14.52
CA PRO A 86 23.35 46.29 -13.84
C PRO A 86 22.24 47.31 -14.19
N ALA A 87 20.99 46.83 -14.27
CA ALA A 87 19.80 47.67 -14.36
C ALA A 87 19.44 48.28 -12.97
N PRO A 88 18.84 49.48 -12.93
CA PRO A 88 18.80 50.30 -11.71
C PRO A 88 17.70 49.88 -10.73
N ALA A 89 18.00 50.03 -9.44
CA ALA A 89 17.09 49.80 -8.31
C ALA A 89 16.14 51.00 -8.07
N PRO A 90 14.94 50.80 -7.50
CA PRO A 90 14.16 51.88 -6.89
C PRO A 90 14.73 52.29 -5.52
N ALA A 91 14.52 53.56 -5.18
CA ALA A 91 15.15 54.30 -4.10
C ALA A 91 14.61 54.02 -2.67
N VAL A 92 15.47 54.41 -1.71
CA VAL A 92 15.47 54.21 -0.26
C VAL A 92 14.41 55.03 0.49
N ALA A 93 13.80 54.44 1.53
CA ALA A 93 13.18 55.17 2.65
C ALA A 93 14.02 55.01 3.93
N ALA A 94 14.13 56.10 4.70
CA ALA A 94 15.02 56.31 5.86
C ALA A 94 14.50 55.66 7.19
N PRO A 95 15.26 55.69 8.32
CA PRO A 95 15.38 54.57 9.27
C PRO A 95 14.48 54.61 10.53
N ALA A 96 14.17 53.41 11.07
CA ALA A 96 14.07 52.98 12.50
C ALA A 96 13.08 51.78 12.65
N PRO A 97 13.12 50.92 13.70
CA PRO A 97 14.06 50.76 14.83
C PRO A 97 14.67 49.34 14.91
N ALA A 98 15.31 49.03 16.05
CA ALA A 98 15.91 47.74 16.41
C ALA A 98 15.06 46.51 16.05
N ALA A 99 15.77 45.38 15.85
CA ALA A 99 15.22 44.07 15.50
C ALA A 99 13.84 43.81 16.12
N PRO A 100 12.83 43.45 15.31
CA PRO A 100 11.57 43.01 15.88
C PRO A 100 11.87 41.78 16.73
N ALA A 101 11.36 41.80 17.97
CA ALA A 101 11.20 40.58 18.75
C ALA A 101 10.62 39.48 17.86
N ALA A 102 11.01 38.23 18.15
CA ALA A 102 10.43 37.02 17.56
C ALA A 102 8.95 37.26 17.25
N PRO A 103 8.46 36.96 16.03
CA PRO A 103 7.14 37.35 15.60
C PRO A 103 6.16 36.99 16.71
N ALA A 104 5.48 38.00 17.27
CA ALA A 104 4.30 37.77 18.06
C ALA A 104 3.42 36.82 17.23
N PRO A 105 2.81 35.79 17.84
CA PRO A 105 2.07 34.78 17.12
C PRO A 105 1.17 35.48 16.12
N VAL A 106 1.37 35.19 14.83
CA VAL A 106 0.36 35.47 13.81
C VAL A 106 -0.92 34.97 14.45
N ALA A 107 -1.92 35.83 14.63
CA ALA A 107 -3.18 35.42 15.22
C ALA A 107 -3.62 34.18 14.45
N GLU A 108 -3.44 33.03 15.10
CA GLU A 108 -3.65 31.74 14.49
C GLU A 108 -5.11 31.79 14.10
N ALA A 109 -5.41 31.67 12.80
CA ALA A 109 -6.80 31.57 12.39
C ALA A 109 -7.38 30.44 13.24
N ALA A 110 -8.32 30.78 14.14
CA ALA A 110 -8.80 29.84 15.13
C ALA A 110 -9.62 28.78 14.39
N PHE A 111 -8.96 27.71 13.96
CA PHE A 111 -9.61 26.59 13.32
C PHE A 111 -10.31 25.75 14.39
N ASP A 112 -11.48 25.22 14.04
CA ASP A 112 -12.20 24.32 14.94
C ASP A 112 -11.43 23.02 15.15
N TYR A 113 -10.61 22.59 14.18
CA TYR A 113 -9.83 21.35 14.20
C TYR A 113 -8.44 21.54 13.60
N ASP A 114 -7.46 20.82 14.14
CA ASP A 114 -6.14 20.68 13.52
C ASP A 114 -6.19 19.76 12.29
N LEU A 115 -7.09 18.77 12.32
CA LEU A 115 -7.27 17.80 11.25
C LEU A 115 -8.76 17.41 11.09
N VAL A 116 -9.24 17.47 9.85
CA VAL A 116 -10.47 16.78 9.43
C VAL A 116 -10.11 15.61 8.51
N VAL A 117 -10.50 14.40 8.90
CA VAL A 117 -10.37 13.20 8.07
C VAL A 117 -11.70 12.93 7.35
N ILE A 118 -11.68 12.70 6.05
CA ILE A 118 -12.87 12.33 5.26
C ILE A 118 -12.78 10.84 4.93
N GLY A 119 -13.60 10.03 5.62
CA GLY A 119 -13.65 8.57 5.51
C GLY A 119 -13.02 7.87 6.73
N SER A 120 -13.69 6.82 7.22
CA SER A 120 -13.25 6.06 8.41
C SER A 120 -12.81 4.63 8.10
N GLY A 121 -12.31 4.38 6.88
CA GLY A 121 -11.64 3.12 6.55
C GLY A 121 -10.33 2.92 7.33
N PRO A 122 -9.62 1.79 7.15
CA PRO A 122 -8.35 1.49 7.81
C PRO A 122 -7.33 2.63 7.81
N GLY A 123 -7.18 3.36 6.71
CA GLY A 123 -6.33 4.56 6.69
C GLY A 123 -6.88 5.69 7.54
N GLY A 124 -8.14 6.07 7.32
CA GLY A 124 -8.75 7.22 7.97
C GLY A 124 -8.89 7.10 9.49
N TYR A 125 -9.40 5.97 10.00
CA TYR A 125 -9.58 5.83 11.45
C TYR A 125 -8.24 5.67 12.18
N VAL A 126 -7.23 5.04 11.55
CA VAL A 126 -5.88 4.93 12.12
C VAL A 126 -5.21 6.29 12.16
N ALA A 127 -5.29 7.06 11.07
CA ALA A 127 -4.78 8.44 11.02
C ALA A 127 -5.45 9.31 12.09
N ALA A 128 -6.78 9.27 12.21
CA ALA A 128 -7.51 10.04 13.21
C ALA A 128 -7.08 9.69 14.65
N ILE A 129 -6.91 8.39 14.94
CA ILE A 129 -6.40 7.93 16.24
C ILE A 129 -4.97 8.41 16.48
N ARG A 130 -4.07 8.26 15.49
CA ARG A 130 -2.68 8.70 15.60
C ARG A 130 -2.59 10.20 15.86
N ALA A 131 -3.41 11.00 15.17
CA ALA A 131 -3.48 12.44 15.35
C ALA A 131 -3.95 12.81 16.78
N GLY A 132 -4.98 12.13 17.29
CA GLY A 132 -5.43 12.29 18.67
C GLY A 132 -4.37 11.91 19.71
N GLN A 133 -3.55 10.88 19.44
CA GLN A 133 -2.42 10.51 20.30
C GLN A 133 -1.31 11.58 20.33
N LEU A 134 -1.12 12.30 19.21
CA LEU A 134 -0.20 13.42 19.11
C LEU A 134 -0.77 14.74 19.65
N GLY A 135 -1.99 14.71 20.22
CA GLY A 135 -2.61 15.85 20.87
C GLY A 135 -3.37 16.80 19.94
N LEU A 136 -3.50 16.45 18.65
CA LEU A 136 -4.26 17.24 17.68
C LEU A 136 -5.77 17.15 17.97
N LYS A 137 -6.50 18.23 17.71
CA LYS A 137 -7.96 18.25 17.73
C LYS A 137 -8.51 17.74 16.40
N VAL A 138 -9.16 16.58 16.41
CA VAL A 138 -9.52 15.83 15.20
C VAL A 138 -11.03 15.64 15.07
N ALA A 139 -11.55 15.86 13.86
CA ALA A 139 -12.84 15.34 13.43
C ALA A 139 -12.65 14.30 12.31
N CYS A 140 -13.42 13.22 12.36
CA CYS A 140 -13.51 12.23 11.29
C CYS A 140 -14.94 12.21 10.76
N VAL A 141 -15.09 12.51 9.47
CA VAL A 141 -16.37 12.50 8.76
C VAL A 141 -16.58 11.13 8.13
N GLU A 142 -17.69 10.49 8.44
CA GLU A 142 -18.06 9.19 7.88
C GLU A 142 -19.54 9.20 7.51
N LYS A 143 -19.89 8.71 6.31
CA LYS A 143 -21.27 8.64 5.83
C LYS A 143 -21.97 7.37 6.31
N ASP A 144 -21.23 6.28 6.50
CA ASP A 144 -21.77 5.01 6.96
C ASP A 144 -22.25 5.09 8.41
N ALA A 145 -23.22 4.24 8.73
CA ALA A 145 -23.81 4.15 10.08
C ALA A 145 -22.80 3.71 11.15
N MET A 146 -21.69 3.06 10.78
CA MET A 146 -20.63 2.61 11.68
C MET A 146 -19.25 2.91 11.08
N LEU A 147 -18.28 3.19 11.94
CA LEU A 147 -16.89 3.40 11.55
C LEU A 147 -16.22 2.12 11.05
N GLY A 148 -15.16 2.23 10.25
CA GLY A 148 -14.30 1.12 9.81
C GLY A 148 -14.27 0.87 8.30
N GLY A 149 -15.13 1.56 7.54
CA GLY A 149 -15.16 1.56 6.07
C GLY A 149 -15.29 0.17 5.43
N THR A 150 -14.83 0.07 4.18
CA THR A 150 -14.96 -1.15 3.36
C THR A 150 -14.39 -2.39 4.05
N CYS A 151 -13.15 -2.32 4.54
CA CYS A 151 -12.45 -3.49 5.08
C CYS A 151 -13.20 -4.15 6.24
N LEU A 152 -13.82 -3.35 7.13
CA LEU A 152 -14.56 -3.88 8.26
C LEU A 152 -15.97 -4.35 7.89
N HIS A 153 -16.71 -3.60 7.06
CA HIS A 153 -18.15 -3.87 6.88
C HIS A 153 -18.46 -4.75 5.67
N ARG A 154 -17.65 -4.68 4.62
CA ARG A 154 -17.91 -5.30 3.30
C ARG A 154 -16.62 -5.70 2.56
N GLY A 155 -15.60 -6.12 3.32
CA GLY A 155 -14.29 -6.44 2.78
C GLY A 155 -13.58 -7.50 3.61
N CYS A 156 -12.40 -7.16 4.13
CA CYS A 156 -11.49 -8.06 4.82
C CYS A 156 -12.16 -8.90 5.93
N ILE A 157 -12.75 -8.24 6.92
CA ILE A 157 -13.26 -8.90 8.13
C ILE A 157 -14.41 -9.88 7.83
N PRO A 158 -15.49 -9.48 7.12
CA PRO A 158 -16.58 -10.40 6.83
C PRO A 158 -16.13 -11.54 5.89
N THR A 159 -15.24 -11.28 4.93
CA THR A 159 -14.73 -12.33 4.03
C THR A 159 -13.89 -13.36 4.80
N LYS A 160 -13.00 -12.91 5.69
CA LYS A 160 -12.14 -13.79 6.50
C LYS A 160 -12.97 -14.60 7.50
N ALA A 161 -14.07 -14.04 8.02
CA ALA A 161 -15.02 -14.80 8.84
C ALA A 161 -15.71 -15.92 8.06
N LEU A 162 -16.09 -15.67 6.80
CA LEU A 162 -16.65 -16.72 5.92
C LEU A 162 -15.60 -17.77 5.55
N LEU A 163 -14.38 -17.36 5.20
CA LEU A 163 -13.25 -18.28 4.93
C LEU A 163 -12.95 -19.18 6.12
N HIS A 164 -12.99 -18.66 7.34
CA HIS A 164 -12.80 -19.49 8.53
C HIS A 164 -13.93 -20.50 8.71
N SER A 165 -15.18 -20.12 8.45
CA SER A 165 -16.30 -21.08 8.47
C SER A 165 -16.18 -22.13 7.36
N ALA A 166 -15.69 -21.75 6.18
CA ALA A 166 -15.42 -22.67 5.07
C ALA A 166 -14.31 -23.67 5.41
N SER A 167 -13.18 -23.18 5.94
CA SER A 167 -12.05 -23.99 6.39
C SER A 167 -12.46 -24.96 7.50
N LEU A 168 -13.21 -24.50 8.50
CA LEU A 168 -13.74 -25.36 9.55
C LEU A 168 -14.67 -26.44 9.00
N PHE A 169 -15.49 -26.12 8.00
CA PHE A 169 -16.40 -27.08 7.40
C PHE A 169 -15.65 -28.15 6.60
N ASP A 170 -14.60 -27.77 5.89
CA ASP A 170 -13.70 -28.71 5.21
C ASP A 170 -12.97 -29.61 6.23
N ASP A 171 -12.44 -29.03 7.33
CA ASP A 171 -11.77 -29.78 8.40
C ASP A 171 -12.74 -30.78 9.07
N VAL A 172 -14.01 -30.40 9.32
CA VAL A 172 -15.03 -31.30 9.88
C VAL A 172 -15.33 -32.47 8.93
N ARG A 173 -15.41 -32.22 7.61
CA ARG A 173 -15.62 -33.28 6.61
C ARG A 173 -14.43 -34.24 6.52
N ARG A 174 -13.22 -33.73 6.78
CA ARG A 174 -11.97 -34.49 6.76
C ARG A 174 -11.62 -35.11 8.11
N ALA A 175 -12.36 -34.79 9.18
CA ALA A 175 -12.13 -35.33 10.52
C ALA A 175 -11.95 -36.87 10.56
N PRO A 176 -12.65 -37.69 9.75
CA PRO A 176 -12.42 -39.14 9.70
C PRO A 176 -11.00 -39.54 9.25
N GLU A 177 -10.31 -38.72 8.44
CA GLU A 177 -8.89 -38.94 8.07
C GLU A 177 -7.98 -38.97 9.31
N PHE A 178 -8.41 -38.34 10.40
CA PHE A 178 -7.72 -38.26 11.67
C PHE A 178 -8.36 -39.12 12.77
N GLY A 179 -9.27 -40.04 12.39
CA GLY A 179 -9.95 -40.94 13.32
C GLY A 179 -11.05 -40.30 14.16
N VAL A 180 -11.55 -39.12 13.76
CA VAL A 180 -12.69 -38.46 14.41
C VAL A 180 -13.94 -38.62 13.54
N GLU A 181 -14.84 -39.49 13.96
CA GLU A 181 -16.07 -39.78 13.23
C GLU A 181 -17.13 -38.68 13.44
N VAL A 182 -17.69 -38.17 12.34
CA VAL A 182 -18.74 -37.14 12.33
C VAL A 182 -19.85 -37.57 11.36
N ALA A 183 -21.09 -37.67 11.86
CA ALA A 183 -22.23 -38.03 11.03
C ALA A 183 -22.84 -36.78 10.34
N ASP A 184 -22.99 -36.85 9.01
CA ASP A 184 -23.71 -35.88 8.16
C ASP A 184 -23.47 -34.40 8.53
N PRO A 185 -22.23 -33.88 8.40
CA PRO A 185 -21.94 -32.49 8.73
C PRO A 185 -22.69 -31.53 7.79
N ARG A 186 -23.45 -30.60 8.37
CA ARG A 186 -24.27 -29.61 7.64
C ARG A 186 -23.84 -28.18 7.94
N LEU A 187 -23.94 -27.34 6.92
CA LEU A 187 -23.69 -25.91 7.02
C LEU A 187 -25.00 -25.15 7.30
N ASP A 188 -25.01 -24.36 8.37
CA ASP A 188 -26.12 -23.44 8.70
C ASP A 188 -25.72 -22.00 8.35
N MET A 189 -26.16 -21.54 7.18
CA MET A 189 -25.83 -20.20 6.68
C MET A 189 -26.37 -19.07 7.58
N VAL A 190 -27.48 -19.29 8.30
CA VAL A 190 -28.02 -18.29 9.24
C VAL A 190 -27.03 -18.07 10.38
N ARG A 191 -26.47 -19.15 10.94
CA ARG A 191 -25.46 -19.08 12.01
C ARG A 191 -24.12 -18.56 11.51
N VAL A 192 -23.69 -18.93 10.31
CA VAL A 192 -22.49 -18.37 9.66
C VAL A 192 -22.59 -16.85 9.58
N HIS A 193 -23.72 -16.33 9.07
CA HIS A 193 -23.94 -14.88 8.97
C HIS A 193 -24.08 -14.20 10.32
N ALA A 194 -24.71 -14.85 11.31
CA ALA A 194 -24.79 -14.32 12.67
C ALA A 194 -23.40 -14.17 13.32
N GLN A 195 -22.53 -15.16 13.18
CA GLN A 195 -21.16 -15.11 13.69
C GLN A 195 -20.35 -14.02 12.97
N LYS A 196 -20.45 -13.93 11.64
CA LYS A 196 -19.84 -12.86 10.83
C LYS A 196 -20.26 -11.47 11.33
N ARG A 197 -21.57 -11.22 11.47
CA ARG A 197 -22.12 -9.94 11.99
C ARG A 197 -21.58 -9.61 13.38
N LYS A 198 -21.55 -10.60 14.28
CA LYS A 198 -21.00 -10.44 15.63
C LYS A 198 -19.55 -9.96 15.61
N VAL A 199 -18.71 -10.51 14.73
CA VAL A 199 -17.31 -10.09 14.59
C VAL A 199 -17.22 -8.66 14.04
N VAL A 200 -17.99 -8.33 12.99
CA VAL A 200 -18.02 -6.98 12.41
C VAL A 200 -18.46 -5.93 13.44
N GLU A 201 -19.59 -6.15 14.11
CA GLU A 201 -20.14 -5.22 15.10
C GLU A 201 -19.20 -5.03 16.30
N LYS A 202 -18.56 -6.11 16.78
CA LYS A 202 -17.60 -6.03 17.88
C LYS A 202 -16.43 -5.11 17.51
N ASN A 203 -15.87 -5.28 16.31
CA ASN A 203 -14.75 -4.46 15.85
C ASN A 203 -15.18 -3.00 15.60
N ALA A 204 -16.38 -2.76 15.05
CA ALA A 204 -16.91 -1.41 14.84
C ALA A 204 -17.06 -0.65 16.17
N LYS A 205 -17.63 -1.29 17.19
CA LYS A 205 -17.71 -0.75 18.55
C LYS A 205 -16.33 -0.53 19.17
N GLY A 206 -15.36 -1.37 18.83
CA GLY A 206 -13.95 -1.18 19.21
C GLY A 206 -13.37 0.11 18.65
N ILE A 207 -13.62 0.42 17.38
CA ILE A 207 -13.18 1.68 16.75
C ILE A 207 -13.86 2.87 17.42
N GLU A 208 -15.16 2.81 17.70
CA GLU A 208 -15.86 3.89 18.43
C GLU A 208 -15.28 4.13 19.82
N PHE A 209 -14.92 3.06 20.54
CA PHE A 209 -14.21 3.16 21.81
C PHE A 209 -12.85 3.84 21.64
N LEU A 210 -12.08 3.47 20.61
CA LEU A 210 -10.79 4.08 20.32
C LEU A 210 -10.91 5.57 19.95
N PHE A 211 -11.94 5.98 19.21
CA PHE A 211 -12.20 7.38 18.94
C PHE A 211 -12.45 8.17 20.22
N LYS A 212 -13.31 7.66 21.11
CA LYS A 212 -13.56 8.28 22.43
C LYS A 212 -12.28 8.38 23.26
N LYS A 213 -11.47 7.31 23.30
CA LYS A 213 -10.19 7.28 24.03
C LYS A 213 -9.21 8.34 23.53
N ASN A 214 -9.16 8.56 22.23
CA ASN A 214 -8.24 9.51 21.59
C ASN A 214 -8.89 10.86 21.26
N LYS A 215 -10.07 11.16 21.84
CA LYS A 215 -10.80 12.43 21.67
C LYS A 215 -11.07 12.82 20.22
N VAL A 216 -11.24 11.83 19.35
CA VAL A 216 -11.64 12.05 17.95
C VAL A 216 -13.16 12.24 17.90
N GLU A 217 -13.59 13.36 17.35
CA GLU A 217 -15.01 13.58 17.09
C GLU A 217 -15.43 12.82 15.83
N ARG A 218 -16.48 12.00 15.94
CA ARG A 218 -17.15 11.43 14.77
C ARG A 218 -18.24 12.40 14.31
N VAL A 219 -18.18 12.80 13.04
CA VAL A 219 -19.24 13.57 12.38
C VAL A 219 -19.93 12.66 11.36
N HIS A 220 -21.20 12.31 11.60
CA HIS A 220 -21.94 11.38 10.74
C HIS A 220 -22.59 12.13 9.58
N GLY A 221 -22.06 11.93 8.37
CA GLY A 221 -22.56 12.59 7.17
C GLY A 221 -21.61 12.46 5.97
N PHE A 222 -22.00 13.05 4.86
CA PHE A 222 -21.18 13.09 3.65
C PHE A 222 -20.32 14.36 3.65
N GLY A 223 -19.00 14.20 3.72
CA GLY A 223 -18.04 15.30 3.72
C GLY A 223 -17.59 15.69 2.32
N ARG A 224 -17.53 16.99 2.06
CA ARG A 224 -17.04 17.60 0.82
C ARG A 224 -16.08 18.73 1.14
N ILE A 225 -14.94 18.77 0.47
CA ILE A 225 -14.00 19.88 0.53
C ILE A 225 -14.68 21.11 -0.08
N ALA A 226 -14.68 22.21 0.67
CA ALA A 226 -15.35 23.45 0.29
C ALA A 226 -14.37 24.64 0.23
N GLY A 227 -13.07 24.33 0.18
CA GLY A 227 -11.94 25.24 0.20
C GLY A 227 -10.76 24.65 1.00
N ALA A 228 -9.59 25.29 0.94
CA ALA A 228 -8.33 24.76 1.50
C ALA A 228 -8.38 24.42 3.00
N ASN A 229 -9.23 25.09 3.76
CA ASN A 229 -9.35 24.94 5.22
C ASN A 229 -10.79 24.66 5.67
N ARG A 230 -11.64 24.16 4.79
CA ARG A 230 -13.08 24.02 5.05
C ARG A 230 -13.64 22.72 4.48
N VAL A 231 -14.35 21.98 5.34
CA VAL A 231 -15.13 20.80 4.94
C VAL A 231 -16.60 21.06 5.26
N GLU A 232 -17.46 20.93 4.25
CA GLU A 232 -18.91 20.91 4.41
C GLU A 232 -19.38 19.47 4.58
N VAL A 233 -20.21 19.23 5.60
CA VAL A 233 -20.78 17.91 5.89
C VAL A 233 -22.29 17.99 5.75
N ALA A 234 -22.85 17.23 4.80
CA ALA A 234 -24.28 16.96 4.78
C ALA A 234 -24.57 15.88 5.83
N LEU A 235 -25.22 16.27 6.93
CA LEU A 235 -25.41 15.39 8.08
C LEU A 235 -26.41 14.27 7.77
N ALA A 236 -26.13 13.06 8.27
CA ALA A 236 -27.00 11.91 8.04
C ALA A 236 -28.41 12.07 8.65
N GLU A 237 -28.52 12.86 9.72
CA GLU A 237 -29.79 13.23 10.37
C GLU A 237 -30.53 14.40 9.69
N GLY A 238 -29.96 14.94 8.61
CA GLY A 238 -30.47 16.10 7.89
C GLY A 238 -29.76 17.41 8.26
N GLY A 239 -29.78 18.37 7.35
CA GLY A 239 -29.06 19.64 7.49
C GLY A 239 -27.59 19.55 7.07
N SER A 240 -26.82 20.59 7.39
CA SER A 240 -25.39 20.68 7.07
C SER A 240 -24.58 21.31 8.19
N ARG A 241 -23.31 20.94 8.27
CA ARG A 241 -22.34 21.51 9.20
C ARG A 241 -21.04 21.83 8.46
N THR A 242 -20.50 23.02 8.71
CA THR A 242 -19.20 23.42 8.19
C THR A 242 -18.14 23.25 9.27
N LEU A 243 -17.04 22.59 8.93
CA LEU A 243 -15.88 22.38 9.80
C LEU A 243 -14.72 23.23 9.27
N SER A 244 -14.18 24.14 10.10
CA SER A 244 -12.94 24.85 9.79
C SER A 244 -11.74 24.05 10.29
N THR A 245 -10.70 23.91 9.46
CA THR A 245 -9.55 23.08 9.82
C THR A 245 -8.23 23.51 9.20
N ARG A 246 -7.12 23.25 9.92
CA ARG A 246 -5.78 23.44 9.37
C ARG A 246 -5.45 22.43 8.28
N ASN A 247 -5.75 21.15 8.49
CA ASN A 247 -5.44 20.08 7.55
C ASN A 247 -6.68 19.26 7.17
N ILE A 248 -6.72 18.80 5.92
CA ILE A 248 -7.73 17.87 5.42
C ILE A 248 -7.02 16.59 4.95
N LEU A 249 -7.45 15.44 5.45
CA LEU A 249 -6.97 14.13 5.00
C LEU A 249 -8.08 13.37 4.27
N ILE A 250 -7.87 13.12 2.98
CA ILE A 250 -8.77 12.36 2.12
C ILE A 250 -8.47 10.87 2.29
N ALA A 251 -9.41 10.13 2.89
CA ALA A 251 -9.33 8.69 3.13
C ALA A 251 -10.64 8.00 2.68
N THR A 252 -11.16 8.43 1.53
CA THR A 252 -12.48 8.07 0.99
C THR A 252 -12.53 6.64 0.43
N GLY A 253 -11.37 6.01 0.25
CA GLY A 253 -11.24 4.60 -0.10
C GLY A 253 -11.69 4.29 -1.53
N SER A 254 -12.22 3.09 -1.73
CA SER A 254 -12.59 2.55 -3.03
C SER A 254 -13.94 1.83 -3.03
N VAL A 255 -14.47 1.62 -4.24
CA VAL A 255 -15.65 0.78 -4.53
C VAL A 255 -15.29 -0.35 -5.49
N VAL A 256 -16.18 -1.34 -5.63
CA VAL A 256 -16.02 -2.40 -6.62
C VAL A 256 -16.04 -1.79 -8.02
N ARG A 257 -15.09 -2.18 -8.87
CA ARG A 257 -15.08 -1.74 -10.27
C ARG A 257 -16.15 -2.51 -11.05
N GLU A 258 -17.06 -1.77 -11.69
CA GLU A 258 -18.00 -2.35 -12.64
C GLU A 258 -17.36 -2.52 -14.02
N ILE A 259 -17.91 -3.45 -14.82
CA ILE A 259 -17.51 -3.66 -16.21
C ILE A 259 -18.76 -3.65 -17.10
N GLY A 260 -18.66 -2.96 -18.24
CA GLY A 260 -19.83 -2.76 -19.11
C GLY A 260 -20.43 -4.05 -19.68
N VAL A 261 -19.64 -5.12 -19.84
CA VAL A 261 -20.13 -6.41 -20.34
C VAL A 261 -20.96 -7.18 -19.31
N ALA A 262 -20.78 -6.92 -18.01
CA ALA A 262 -21.45 -7.61 -16.92
C ALA A 262 -21.81 -6.61 -15.79
N PRO A 263 -22.76 -5.69 -16.04
CA PRO A 263 -23.24 -4.79 -15.00
C PRO A 263 -23.89 -5.60 -13.87
N SER A 264 -23.59 -5.25 -12.63
CA SER A 264 -24.18 -5.94 -11.47
C SER A 264 -25.68 -5.63 -11.37
N ASP A 265 -26.50 -6.65 -11.16
CA ASP A 265 -27.94 -6.50 -10.90
C ASP A 265 -28.31 -6.79 -9.44
N GLY A 266 -27.37 -7.31 -8.64
CA GLY A 266 -27.60 -7.62 -7.22
C GLY A 266 -28.41 -8.89 -6.97
N GLU A 267 -28.81 -9.61 -8.02
CA GLU A 267 -29.57 -10.86 -7.94
C GLU A 267 -28.82 -12.06 -8.53
N ARG A 268 -28.31 -11.91 -9.75
CA ARG A 268 -27.66 -12.96 -10.55
C ARG A 268 -26.25 -12.57 -10.99
N ILE A 269 -26.03 -11.29 -11.29
CA ILE A 269 -24.71 -10.70 -11.51
C ILE A 269 -24.39 -9.85 -10.29
N LEU A 270 -23.38 -10.26 -9.54
CA LEU A 270 -23.14 -9.86 -8.18
C LEU A 270 -21.74 -9.25 -8.03
N THR A 271 -21.59 -8.40 -7.04
CA THR A 271 -20.30 -7.91 -6.55
C THR A 271 -19.91 -8.66 -5.28
N SER A 272 -18.71 -8.40 -4.76
CA SER A 272 -18.31 -8.89 -3.44
C SER A 272 -19.29 -8.49 -2.34
N ASP A 273 -19.85 -7.28 -2.42
CA ASP A 273 -20.75 -6.74 -1.40
C ASP A 273 -22.06 -7.54 -1.36
N HIS A 274 -22.60 -7.88 -2.52
CA HIS A 274 -23.79 -8.73 -2.64
C HIS A 274 -23.52 -10.16 -2.15
N LEU A 275 -22.37 -10.75 -2.49
CA LEU A 275 -22.00 -12.10 -2.05
C LEU A 275 -21.82 -12.21 -0.54
N LEU A 276 -21.28 -11.18 0.11
CA LEU A 276 -21.18 -11.15 1.57
C LEU A 276 -22.56 -11.14 2.24
N ALA A 277 -23.60 -10.64 1.56
CA ALA A 277 -24.97 -10.63 2.08
C ALA A 277 -25.76 -11.89 1.74
N LEU A 278 -25.26 -12.78 0.87
CA LEU A 278 -25.99 -13.94 0.37
C LEU A 278 -26.23 -14.98 1.46
N GLU A 279 -27.48 -15.16 1.88
CA GLU A 279 -27.86 -16.03 3.02
C GLU A 279 -28.00 -17.52 2.66
N ARG A 280 -27.63 -17.91 1.44
CA ARG A 280 -27.64 -19.29 0.95
C ARG A 280 -26.39 -19.59 0.13
N VAL A 281 -26.10 -20.87 -0.04
CA VAL A 281 -25.09 -21.33 -1.00
C VAL A 281 -25.76 -21.49 -2.36
N PRO A 282 -25.30 -20.82 -3.43
CA PRO A 282 -25.82 -21.07 -4.77
C PRO A 282 -25.39 -22.46 -5.27
N ALA A 283 -26.18 -23.06 -6.16
CA ALA A 283 -25.83 -24.34 -6.76
C ALA A 283 -24.54 -24.24 -7.60
N SER A 284 -24.37 -23.12 -8.31
CA SER A 284 -23.16 -22.86 -9.11
C SER A 284 -22.83 -21.36 -9.21
N LEU A 285 -21.54 -21.06 -9.28
CA LEU A 285 -20.99 -19.71 -9.28
C LEU A 285 -19.87 -19.59 -10.33
N VAL A 286 -20.02 -18.66 -11.27
CA VAL A 286 -18.89 -18.17 -12.07
C VAL A 286 -18.26 -17.00 -11.30
N VAL A 287 -16.94 -17.00 -11.19
CA VAL A 287 -16.17 -15.89 -10.61
C VAL A 287 -15.30 -15.28 -11.70
N LEU A 288 -15.55 -14.03 -12.04
CA LEU A 288 -14.78 -13.28 -13.02
C LEU A 288 -13.72 -12.42 -12.33
N GLY A 289 -12.45 -12.71 -12.64
CA GLY A 289 -11.27 -12.15 -11.99
C GLY A 289 -10.70 -13.14 -10.97
N ALA A 290 -9.47 -13.57 -11.16
CA ALA A 290 -8.71 -14.42 -10.26
C ALA A 290 -7.63 -13.65 -9.48
N GLY A 291 -7.91 -12.39 -9.14
CA GLY A 291 -7.20 -11.68 -8.08
C GLY A 291 -7.57 -12.21 -6.69
N ALA A 292 -7.09 -11.54 -5.63
CA ALA A 292 -7.31 -11.98 -4.25
C ALA A 292 -8.81 -12.18 -3.92
N VAL A 293 -9.65 -11.18 -4.22
CA VAL A 293 -11.10 -11.23 -3.94
C VAL A 293 -11.77 -12.42 -4.63
N GLY A 294 -11.56 -12.57 -5.94
CA GLY A 294 -12.19 -13.66 -6.69
C GLY A 294 -11.74 -15.03 -6.22
N THR A 295 -10.44 -15.20 -5.93
CA THR A 295 -9.89 -16.47 -5.45
C THR A 295 -10.39 -16.81 -4.05
N GLU A 296 -10.52 -15.82 -3.15
CA GLU A 296 -11.13 -16.01 -1.82
C GLU A 296 -12.59 -16.48 -1.93
N PHE A 297 -13.42 -15.80 -2.72
CA PHE A 297 -14.83 -16.19 -2.90
C PHE A 297 -14.99 -17.53 -3.61
N ALA A 298 -14.14 -17.83 -4.59
CA ALA A 298 -14.10 -19.14 -5.22
C ALA A 298 -13.83 -20.25 -4.18
N SER A 299 -12.88 -20.01 -3.27
CA SER A 299 -12.57 -20.94 -2.18
C SER A 299 -13.73 -21.08 -1.19
N ILE A 300 -14.32 -19.97 -0.71
CA ILE A 300 -15.46 -19.99 0.23
C ILE A 300 -16.62 -20.83 -0.32
N PHE A 301 -17.11 -20.47 -1.51
CA PHE A 301 -18.34 -21.04 -2.04
C PHE A 301 -18.13 -22.49 -2.51
N HIS A 302 -16.93 -22.84 -2.95
CA HIS A 302 -16.60 -24.23 -3.22
C HIS A 302 -16.64 -25.10 -1.96
N SER A 303 -15.98 -24.68 -0.87
CA SER A 303 -16.02 -25.39 0.42
C SER A 303 -17.46 -25.53 0.94
N PHE A 304 -18.27 -24.48 0.78
CA PHE A 304 -19.70 -24.51 1.13
C PHE A 304 -20.55 -25.43 0.25
N GLY A 305 -20.04 -25.87 -0.91
CA GLY A 305 -20.65 -26.89 -1.76
C GLY A 305 -21.14 -26.42 -3.13
N ALA A 306 -20.87 -25.17 -3.53
CA ALA A 306 -21.21 -24.69 -4.87
C ALA A 306 -20.26 -25.27 -5.93
N GLU A 307 -20.77 -25.49 -7.14
CA GLU A 307 -19.90 -25.68 -8.31
C GLU A 307 -19.29 -24.34 -8.73
N VAL A 308 -17.96 -24.22 -8.67
CA VAL A 308 -17.28 -22.95 -8.93
C VAL A 308 -16.47 -23.01 -10.23
N THR A 309 -16.63 -21.97 -11.05
CA THR A 309 -15.78 -21.70 -12.23
C THR A 309 -15.09 -20.35 -12.08
N LEU A 310 -13.77 -20.36 -11.90
CA LEU A 310 -12.92 -19.18 -11.82
C LEU A 310 -12.37 -18.81 -13.20
N VAL A 311 -12.61 -17.59 -13.64
CA VAL A 311 -12.24 -17.07 -14.97
C VAL A 311 -11.33 -15.87 -14.83
N GLU A 312 -10.21 -15.87 -15.51
CA GLU A 312 -9.21 -14.79 -15.51
C GLU A 312 -8.76 -14.50 -16.94
N MET A 313 -8.72 -13.21 -17.29
CA MET A 313 -8.27 -12.74 -18.59
C MET A 313 -6.75 -12.86 -18.72
N LEU A 314 -6.02 -12.67 -17.62
CA LEU A 314 -4.57 -12.82 -17.58
C LEU A 314 -4.15 -14.30 -17.58
N PRO A 315 -2.88 -14.60 -17.91
CA PRO A 315 -2.43 -15.99 -18.08
C PRO A 315 -2.44 -16.85 -16.81
N ARG A 316 -2.56 -16.24 -15.63
CA ARG A 316 -2.41 -16.90 -14.33
C ARG A 316 -3.40 -16.37 -13.30
N VAL A 317 -3.77 -17.23 -12.34
CA VAL A 317 -4.44 -16.81 -11.10
C VAL A 317 -3.45 -16.05 -10.22
N LEU A 318 -3.94 -15.11 -9.42
CA LEU A 318 -3.12 -14.19 -8.62
C LEU A 318 -1.93 -13.64 -9.44
N PRO A 319 -2.20 -12.87 -10.52
CA PRO A 319 -1.20 -12.54 -11.52
C PRO A 319 -0.06 -11.63 -11.03
N ILE A 320 -0.20 -11.04 -9.84
CA ILE A 320 0.81 -10.22 -9.17
C ILE A 320 1.84 -11.08 -8.42
N GLU A 321 1.46 -12.28 -8.00
CA GLU A 321 2.31 -13.19 -7.23
C GLU A 321 3.42 -13.82 -8.09
N ASP A 322 4.41 -14.42 -7.43
CA ASP A 322 5.47 -15.17 -8.12
C ASP A 322 4.90 -16.27 -9.02
N GLU A 323 5.50 -16.46 -10.20
CA GLU A 323 4.92 -17.30 -11.25
C GLU A 323 4.76 -18.77 -10.82
N GLU A 324 5.67 -19.26 -9.97
CA GLU A 324 5.59 -20.62 -9.44
C GLU A 324 4.43 -20.77 -8.45
N VAL A 325 4.19 -19.74 -7.63
CA VAL A 325 3.06 -19.70 -6.68
C VAL A 325 1.74 -19.72 -7.44
N SER A 326 1.58 -18.84 -8.43
CA SER A 326 0.37 -18.79 -9.26
C SER A 326 0.11 -20.11 -9.98
N LYS A 327 1.15 -20.72 -10.54
CA LYS A 327 1.05 -22.00 -11.27
C LYS A 327 0.62 -23.13 -10.35
N GLU A 328 1.24 -23.23 -9.18
CA GLU A 328 0.94 -24.30 -8.23
C GLU A 328 -0.44 -24.10 -7.59
N LEU A 329 -0.81 -22.86 -7.23
CA LEU A 329 -2.15 -22.57 -6.74
C LEU A 329 -3.23 -22.98 -7.76
N ALA A 330 -3.05 -22.65 -9.04
CA ALA A 330 -4.00 -23.07 -10.08
C ALA A 330 -4.15 -24.60 -10.16
N ARG A 331 -3.05 -25.35 -9.98
CA ARG A 331 -3.07 -26.82 -9.91
C ARG A 331 -3.85 -27.32 -8.69
N LEU A 332 -3.63 -26.69 -7.53
CA LEU A 332 -4.28 -27.06 -6.27
C LEU A 332 -5.78 -26.72 -6.25
N LEU A 333 -6.18 -25.56 -6.77
CA LEU A 333 -7.60 -25.20 -6.92
C LEU A 333 -8.33 -26.21 -7.83
N LYS A 334 -7.70 -26.63 -8.94
CA LYS A 334 -8.25 -27.69 -9.81
C LYS A 334 -8.33 -29.04 -9.10
N LYS A 335 -7.32 -29.41 -8.30
CA LYS A 335 -7.32 -30.64 -7.47
C LYS A 335 -8.47 -30.62 -6.45
N ARG A 336 -8.79 -29.46 -5.87
CA ARG A 336 -9.95 -29.28 -4.96
C ARG A 336 -11.29 -29.43 -5.69
N GLY A 337 -11.35 -29.14 -6.99
CA GLY A 337 -12.55 -29.28 -7.82
C GLY A 337 -13.07 -27.97 -8.41
N ILE A 338 -12.33 -26.87 -8.24
CA ILE A 338 -12.66 -25.57 -8.84
C ILE A 338 -12.23 -25.60 -10.31
N LYS A 339 -13.14 -25.28 -11.23
CA LYS A 339 -12.81 -25.12 -12.66
C LYS A 339 -12.07 -23.81 -12.83
N VAL A 340 -10.86 -23.82 -13.40
CA VAL A 340 -10.03 -22.61 -13.57
C VAL A 340 -9.71 -22.39 -15.05
N HIS A 341 -10.10 -21.22 -15.56
CA HIS A 341 -9.87 -20.74 -16.93
C HIS A 341 -9.07 -19.45 -16.88
N THR A 342 -7.78 -19.50 -17.22
CA THR A 342 -6.94 -18.31 -17.40
C THR A 342 -6.83 -17.98 -18.90
N SER A 343 -6.24 -16.83 -19.25
CA SER A 343 -6.21 -16.36 -20.65
C SER A 343 -7.60 -16.32 -21.31
N THR A 344 -8.64 -16.10 -20.51
CA THR A 344 -10.04 -16.26 -20.91
C THR A 344 -10.83 -15.00 -20.58
N THR A 345 -11.44 -14.39 -21.60
CA THR A 345 -12.23 -13.16 -21.49
C THR A 345 -13.72 -13.47 -21.45
N LEU A 346 -14.47 -12.80 -20.56
CA LEU A 346 -15.94 -12.78 -20.64
C LEU A 346 -16.37 -11.84 -21.77
N ALA A 347 -16.85 -12.42 -22.87
CA ALA A 347 -17.26 -11.67 -24.06
C ALA A 347 -18.73 -11.22 -24.02
N ALA A 348 -19.58 -11.91 -23.27
CA ALA A 348 -20.97 -11.52 -23.01
C ALA A 348 -21.51 -12.30 -21.79
N VAL A 349 -22.46 -11.71 -21.07
CA VAL A 349 -23.31 -12.44 -20.12
C VAL A 349 -24.78 -12.13 -20.39
N GLU A 350 -25.59 -13.18 -20.42
CA GLU A 350 -27.05 -13.09 -20.56
C GLU A 350 -27.70 -13.63 -19.30
N ARG A 351 -28.75 -12.94 -18.82
CA ARG A 351 -29.61 -13.50 -17.76
C ARG A 351 -30.51 -14.57 -18.37
N THR A 352 -30.62 -15.71 -17.68
CA THR A 352 -31.57 -16.77 -18.02
C THR A 352 -32.64 -16.87 -16.93
N GLU A 353 -33.65 -17.70 -17.14
CA GLU A 353 -34.67 -17.99 -16.13
C GLU A 353 -34.06 -18.50 -14.81
N ASN A 354 -33.03 -19.35 -14.92
CA ASN A 354 -32.43 -20.06 -13.78
C ASN A 354 -31.06 -19.52 -13.35
N GLY A 355 -30.54 -18.48 -14.00
CA GLY A 355 -29.20 -17.96 -13.68
C GLY A 355 -28.62 -17.04 -14.74
N VAL A 356 -27.37 -17.32 -15.12
CA VAL A 356 -26.59 -16.57 -16.10
C VAL A 356 -25.96 -17.51 -17.12
N ARG A 357 -25.85 -17.04 -18.36
CA ARG A 357 -25.11 -17.67 -19.44
C ARG A 357 -23.92 -16.78 -19.81
N CYS A 358 -22.73 -17.26 -19.52
CA CYS A 358 -21.46 -16.57 -19.77
C CYS A 358 -20.82 -17.10 -21.05
N ARG A 359 -20.59 -16.22 -22.03
CA ARG A 359 -19.78 -16.52 -23.23
C ARG A 359 -18.32 -16.18 -22.95
N LEU A 360 -17.48 -17.20 -22.91
CA LEU A 360 -16.05 -17.10 -22.60
C LEU A 360 -15.21 -17.33 -23.86
N VAL A 361 -14.19 -16.50 -24.06
CA VAL A 361 -13.30 -16.55 -25.23
C VAL A 361 -11.85 -16.71 -24.79
N GLU A 362 -11.16 -17.71 -25.33
CA GLU A 362 -9.75 -18.04 -25.11
C GLU A 362 -9.05 -18.13 -26.47
N GLY A 363 -8.46 -17.02 -26.93
CA GLY A 363 -7.97 -16.90 -28.31
C GLY A 363 -9.12 -17.04 -29.32
N GLU A 364 -9.01 -18.00 -30.24
CA GLU A 364 -10.06 -18.33 -31.22
C GLU A 364 -11.13 -19.30 -30.67
N LYS A 365 -10.94 -19.84 -29.47
CA LYS A 365 -11.86 -20.80 -28.87
C LYS A 365 -12.93 -20.06 -28.09
N GLU A 366 -14.19 -20.36 -28.40
CA GLU A 366 -15.34 -19.87 -27.67
C GLU A 366 -16.02 -21.02 -26.91
N ARG A 367 -16.48 -20.74 -25.69
CA ARG A 367 -17.29 -21.67 -24.90
C ARG A 367 -18.38 -20.93 -24.12
N THR A 368 -19.48 -21.61 -23.88
CA THR A 368 -20.56 -21.12 -23.03
C THR A 368 -20.56 -21.84 -21.70
N VAL A 369 -20.66 -21.08 -20.61
CA VAL A 369 -20.78 -21.60 -19.24
C VAL A 369 -22.07 -21.07 -18.64
N GLU A 370 -22.93 -21.94 -18.13
CA GLU A 370 -24.13 -21.56 -17.38
C GLU A 370 -23.89 -21.76 -15.88
N ALA A 371 -24.40 -20.83 -15.07
CA ALA A 371 -24.36 -20.93 -13.61
C ALA A 371 -25.55 -20.21 -12.97
N GLU A 372 -25.85 -20.50 -11.70
CA GLU A 372 -26.90 -19.78 -10.97
C GLU A 372 -26.53 -18.30 -10.77
N MET A 373 -25.25 -18.00 -10.54
CA MET A 373 -24.75 -16.64 -10.28
C MET A 373 -23.39 -16.38 -10.94
N LEU A 374 -23.11 -15.10 -11.17
CA LEU A 374 -21.82 -14.56 -11.58
C LEU A 374 -21.34 -13.55 -10.54
N LEU A 375 -20.12 -13.72 -10.00
CA LEU A 375 -19.40 -12.69 -9.26
C LEU A 375 -18.49 -11.91 -10.21
N VAL A 376 -18.61 -10.59 -10.22
CA VAL A 376 -17.67 -9.65 -10.84
C VAL A 376 -16.63 -9.20 -9.81
N ALA A 377 -15.40 -9.69 -9.93
CA ALA A 377 -14.27 -9.42 -9.03
C ALA A 377 -13.02 -8.93 -9.79
N VAL A 378 -13.21 -7.98 -10.70
CA VAL A 378 -12.19 -7.46 -11.64
C VAL A 378 -11.39 -6.26 -11.10
N GLY A 379 -11.40 -6.06 -9.79
CA GLY A 379 -10.67 -4.99 -9.11
C GLY A 379 -11.57 -3.92 -8.50
N ARG A 380 -10.95 -2.82 -8.09
CA ARG A 380 -11.58 -1.71 -7.36
C ARG A 380 -11.25 -0.38 -8.01
N ALA A 381 -12.06 0.64 -7.73
CA ALA A 381 -11.87 2.00 -8.22
C ALA A 381 -11.89 3.00 -7.04
N PRO A 382 -11.04 4.03 -7.07
CA PRO A 382 -10.99 5.06 -6.01
C PRO A 382 -12.31 5.84 -5.93
N VAL A 383 -12.66 6.34 -4.75
CA VAL A 383 -13.81 7.22 -4.54
C VAL A 383 -13.32 8.67 -4.41
N THR A 384 -13.25 9.37 -5.54
CA THR A 384 -12.84 10.78 -5.61
C THR A 384 -13.91 11.70 -6.18
N ASP A 385 -15.04 11.14 -6.63
CA ASP A 385 -16.12 11.92 -7.22
C ASP A 385 -16.99 12.56 -6.15
N GLY A 386 -17.40 13.81 -6.38
CA GLY A 386 -18.34 14.52 -5.50
C GLY A 386 -17.78 14.95 -4.14
N ILE A 387 -16.48 14.75 -3.88
CA ILE A 387 -15.82 15.15 -2.61
C ILE A 387 -15.23 16.56 -2.63
N GLY A 388 -15.45 17.33 -3.70
CA GLY A 388 -15.14 18.77 -3.75
C GLY A 388 -13.72 19.12 -4.17
N LEU A 389 -13.02 18.23 -4.87
CA LEU A 389 -11.64 18.44 -5.33
C LEU A 389 -11.52 19.70 -6.22
N GLU A 390 -12.56 20.00 -7.00
CA GLU A 390 -12.63 21.16 -7.88
C GLU A 390 -12.55 22.49 -7.12
N THR A 391 -12.94 22.51 -5.85
CA THR A 391 -12.93 23.73 -5.02
C THR A 391 -11.52 24.15 -4.59
N VAL A 392 -10.55 23.24 -4.72
CA VAL A 392 -9.14 23.45 -4.37
C VAL A 392 -8.20 23.18 -5.55
N GLY A 393 -8.75 22.93 -6.74
CA GLY A 393 -7.97 22.70 -7.96
C GLY A 393 -7.19 21.38 -7.96
N LEU A 394 -7.62 20.37 -7.23
CA LEU A 394 -7.01 19.03 -7.28
C LEU A 394 -7.58 18.23 -8.46
N GLU A 395 -6.68 17.65 -9.24
CA GLU A 395 -7.00 16.77 -10.35
C GLU A 395 -6.70 15.31 -10.01
N THR A 396 -7.30 14.38 -10.76
CA THR A 396 -7.05 12.95 -10.60
C THR A 396 -6.49 12.33 -11.89
N ALA A 397 -5.65 11.32 -11.73
CA ALA A 397 -5.18 10.50 -12.84
C ALA A 397 -5.81 9.11 -12.74
N ARG A 398 -6.69 8.77 -13.71
CA ARG A 398 -7.51 7.54 -13.68
C ARG A 398 -8.36 7.42 -12.39
N GLY A 399 -8.77 8.55 -11.83
CA GLY A 399 -9.53 8.63 -10.57
C GLY A 399 -8.68 8.65 -9.30
N PHE A 400 -7.36 8.47 -9.38
CA PHE A 400 -6.49 8.52 -8.20
C PHE A 400 -5.91 9.91 -7.97
N LEU A 401 -5.76 10.29 -6.70
CA LEU A 401 -5.06 11.50 -6.28
C LEU A 401 -3.54 11.31 -6.34
N ALA A 402 -2.84 12.35 -6.76
CA ALA A 402 -1.38 12.40 -6.72
C ALA A 402 -0.90 12.94 -5.36
N VAL A 403 0.11 12.30 -4.79
CA VAL A 403 0.72 12.68 -3.51
C VAL A 403 2.24 12.53 -3.57
N ASP A 404 2.93 13.25 -2.68
CA ASP A 404 4.36 13.07 -2.44
C ASP A 404 4.66 11.90 -1.47
N GLY A 405 5.93 11.71 -1.11
CA GLY A 405 6.37 10.62 -0.22
C GLY A 405 5.86 10.73 1.23
N THR A 406 5.34 11.88 1.64
CA THR A 406 4.71 12.10 2.95
C THR A 406 3.19 11.98 2.90
N MET A 407 2.62 11.74 1.71
CA MET A 407 1.19 11.68 1.40
C MET A 407 0.52 13.06 1.23
N GLN A 408 1.31 14.14 1.05
CA GLN A 408 0.76 15.47 0.79
C GLN A 408 0.37 15.61 -0.67
N THR A 409 -0.78 16.23 -0.95
CA THR A 409 -1.17 16.58 -2.32
C THR A 409 -0.44 17.84 -2.79
N ALA A 410 -0.63 18.24 -4.06
CA ALA A 410 -0.12 19.51 -4.57
C ALA A 410 -0.69 20.75 -3.86
N VAL A 411 -1.76 20.61 -3.06
CA VAL A 411 -2.36 21.69 -2.28
C VAL A 411 -1.88 21.58 -0.82
N PRO A 412 -1.11 22.57 -0.32
CA PRO A 412 -0.65 22.57 1.06
C PRO A 412 -1.81 22.46 2.06
N GLY A 413 -1.63 21.61 3.07
CA GLY A 413 -2.68 21.31 4.06
C GLY A 413 -3.71 20.28 3.61
N ILE A 414 -3.65 19.78 2.37
CA ILE A 414 -4.51 18.68 1.90
C ILE A 414 -3.65 17.45 1.59
N TRP A 415 -4.09 16.31 2.14
CA TRP A 415 -3.40 15.03 2.12
C TRP A 415 -4.34 13.94 1.60
N ALA A 416 -3.80 12.86 1.04
CA ALA A 416 -4.59 11.74 0.57
C ALA A 416 -3.89 10.40 0.81
N ILE A 417 -4.65 9.38 1.21
CA ILE A 417 -4.12 8.06 1.57
C ILE A 417 -5.06 6.93 1.14
N GLY A 418 -4.56 5.71 1.26
CA GLY A 418 -5.25 4.46 1.02
C GLY A 418 -5.74 4.36 -0.42
N ASP A 419 -6.86 3.67 -0.61
CA ASP A 419 -7.33 3.39 -1.96
C ASP A 419 -7.78 4.63 -2.79
N ALA A 420 -7.65 5.85 -2.25
CA ALA A 420 -7.84 7.09 -3.01
C ALA A 420 -6.57 7.52 -3.79
N VAL A 421 -5.40 6.95 -3.45
CA VAL A 421 -4.12 7.18 -4.14
C VAL A 421 -3.68 5.92 -4.91
N ASN A 422 -2.78 6.08 -5.87
CA ASN A 422 -2.36 4.99 -6.77
C ASN A 422 -1.22 4.14 -6.15
N THR A 423 -1.46 3.60 -4.96
CA THR A 423 -0.59 2.64 -4.24
C THR A 423 -1.28 1.27 -4.21
N PRO A 424 -0.63 0.18 -3.75
CA PRO A 424 -1.33 -1.09 -3.65
C PRO A 424 -2.52 -0.98 -2.68
N LEU A 425 -3.70 -1.44 -3.12
CA LEU A 425 -4.98 -1.21 -2.44
C LEU A 425 -5.18 -2.19 -1.27
N LEU A 426 -4.38 -2.04 -0.23
CA LEU A 426 -4.34 -2.92 0.94
C LEU A 426 -4.62 -2.14 2.23
N ALA A 427 -5.38 -2.74 3.15
CA ALA A 427 -5.80 -2.09 4.38
C ALA A 427 -4.62 -1.66 5.28
N HIS A 428 -3.59 -2.49 5.40
CA HIS A 428 -2.39 -2.19 6.19
C HIS A 428 -1.52 -1.11 5.54
N ILE A 429 -1.50 -1.00 4.21
CA ILE A 429 -0.87 0.13 3.51
C ILE A 429 -1.61 1.42 3.86
N ALA A 430 -2.93 1.45 3.69
CA ALA A 430 -3.72 2.65 4.01
C ALA A 430 -3.49 3.11 5.46
N SER A 431 -3.41 2.17 6.41
CA SER A 431 -3.09 2.47 7.81
C SER A 431 -1.68 3.04 7.99
N ALA A 432 -0.67 2.48 7.32
CA ALA A 432 0.71 2.98 7.38
C ALA A 432 0.84 4.38 6.74
N GLU A 433 0.23 4.60 5.57
CA GLU A 433 0.18 5.90 4.90
C GLU A 433 -0.48 6.95 5.80
N GLY A 434 -1.57 6.58 6.49
CA GLY A 434 -2.23 7.45 7.46
C GLY A 434 -1.35 7.84 8.65
N ILE A 435 -0.48 6.94 9.11
CA ILE A 435 0.51 7.26 10.16
C ILE A 435 1.55 8.23 9.62
N VAL A 436 2.13 7.94 8.45
CA VAL A 436 3.13 8.81 7.78
C VAL A 436 2.59 10.23 7.57
N ALA A 437 1.37 10.35 7.03
CA ALA A 437 0.73 11.64 6.78
C ALA A 437 0.57 12.44 8.07
N VAL A 438 0.08 11.81 9.14
CA VAL A 438 -0.16 12.49 10.42
C VAL A 438 1.14 12.86 11.14
N GLU A 439 2.17 12.02 11.06
CA GLU A 439 3.48 12.34 11.62
C GLU A 439 4.13 13.51 10.88
N ALA A 440 4.00 13.56 9.55
CA ALA A 440 4.43 14.70 8.74
C ALA A 440 3.66 15.99 9.13
N MET A 441 2.33 15.92 9.27
CA MET A 441 1.51 17.05 9.73
C MET A 441 1.92 17.58 11.11
N ALA A 442 2.40 16.70 11.99
CA ALA A 442 2.85 17.04 13.34
C ALA A 442 4.31 17.51 13.41
N GLY A 443 5.01 17.58 12.27
CA GLY A 443 6.43 17.95 12.21
C GLY A 443 7.37 16.89 12.76
N LEU A 444 6.91 15.64 12.86
CA LEU A 444 7.75 14.50 13.21
C LEU A 444 8.47 13.95 11.97
N PRO A 445 9.60 13.24 12.13
CA PRO A 445 10.26 12.57 11.02
C PRO A 445 9.33 11.54 10.37
N ALA A 446 8.82 11.86 9.17
CA ALA A 446 7.98 10.99 8.37
C ALA A 446 8.81 10.34 7.27
N ARG A 447 9.00 9.02 7.36
CA ARG A 447 9.72 8.27 6.33
C ARG A 447 8.73 7.82 5.25
N PRO A 448 9.02 8.07 3.96
CA PRO A 448 8.24 7.48 2.88
C PRO A 448 8.19 5.95 3.02
N LEU A 449 7.05 5.37 2.65
CA LEU A 449 6.89 3.92 2.68
C LEU A 449 7.65 3.28 1.53
N ASP A 450 8.30 2.16 1.84
CA ASP A 450 8.82 1.25 0.83
C ASP A 450 7.75 0.20 0.51
N TYR A 451 7.09 0.37 -0.64
CA TYR A 451 6.02 -0.53 -1.06
C TYR A 451 6.52 -1.92 -1.47
N ASP A 452 7.81 -2.08 -1.82
CA ASP A 452 8.38 -3.41 -2.09
C ASP A 452 8.44 -4.25 -0.80
N ARG A 453 8.56 -3.61 0.37
CA ARG A 453 8.58 -4.28 1.68
C ARG A 453 7.18 -4.51 2.28
N THR A 454 6.13 -4.37 1.47
CA THR A 454 4.77 -4.59 1.93
C THR A 454 4.29 -6.01 1.65
N PRO A 455 3.75 -6.74 2.65
CA PRO A 455 3.19 -8.06 2.40
C PRO A 455 1.86 -8.01 1.63
N SER A 456 1.68 -8.99 0.75
CA SER A 456 0.42 -9.35 0.09
C SER A 456 -0.07 -10.68 0.65
N CYS A 457 -1.38 -10.79 0.90
CA CYS A 457 -2.00 -12.01 1.42
C CYS A 457 -3.30 -12.31 0.68
N THR A 458 -3.44 -13.54 0.19
CA THR A 458 -4.71 -14.11 -0.30
C THR A 458 -5.11 -15.28 0.60
N TYR A 459 -6.28 -15.16 1.23
CA TYR A 459 -6.71 -16.05 2.30
C TYR A 459 -7.54 -17.24 1.76
N CYS A 460 -7.29 -17.66 0.52
CA CYS A 460 -7.90 -18.87 -0.04
C CYS A 460 -7.33 -20.14 0.63
N ASP A 461 -7.82 -21.31 0.26
CA ASP A 461 -7.27 -22.59 0.70
C ASP A 461 -6.61 -23.35 -0.48
N PRO A 462 -5.29 -23.64 -0.41
CA PRO A 462 -4.34 -23.17 0.61
C PRO A 462 -4.08 -21.66 0.53
N GLU A 463 -3.54 -21.09 1.61
CA GLU A 463 -3.25 -19.66 1.70
C GLU A 463 -2.06 -19.28 0.82
N VAL A 464 -2.02 -18.01 0.39
CA VAL A 464 -0.89 -17.39 -0.29
C VAL A 464 -0.46 -16.14 0.43
N ALA A 465 0.84 -15.98 0.65
CA ALA A 465 1.42 -14.75 1.14
C ALA A 465 2.77 -14.47 0.50
N SER A 466 3.09 -13.20 0.29
CA SER A 466 4.37 -12.79 -0.27
C SER A 466 4.79 -11.43 0.30
N VAL A 467 6.09 -11.16 0.27
CA VAL A 467 6.68 -9.85 0.56
C VAL A 467 7.98 -9.72 -0.24
N GLY A 468 8.31 -8.50 -0.68
CA GLY A 468 9.50 -8.26 -1.50
C GLY A 468 9.28 -8.56 -2.98
N LEU A 469 10.39 -8.74 -3.69
CA LEU A 469 10.42 -8.93 -5.13
C LEU A 469 10.11 -10.39 -5.51
N THR A 470 9.28 -10.55 -6.55
CA THR A 470 9.21 -11.83 -7.28
C THR A 470 10.54 -12.11 -7.98
N GLU A 471 10.81 -13.37 -8.32
CA GLU A 471 12.04 -13.71 -9.05
C GLU A 471 12.13 -12.93 -10.36
N ALA A 472 11.03 -12.85 -11.11
CA ALA A 472 10.99 -12.15 -12.39
C ALA A 472 11.22 -10.64 -12.23
N GLU A 473 10.69 -10.02 -11.16
CA GLU A 473 10.93 -8.61 -10.88
C GLU A 473 12.37 -8.34 -10.46
N ALA A 474 12.93 -9.15 -9.55
CA ALA A 474 14.33 -9.03 -9.14
C ALA A 474 15.28 -9.14 -10.35
N ARG A 475 15.06 -10.10 -11.25
CA ARG A 475 15.84 -10.22 -12.49
C ARG A 475 15.66 -9.01 -13.40
N ARG A 476 14.44 -8.48 -13.57
CA ARG A 476 14.18 -7.27 -14.37
C ARG A 476 14.89 -6.04 -13.81
N ARG A 477 15.01 -5.94 -12.50
CA ARG A 477 15.74 -4.86 -11.81
C ARG A 477 17.26 -5.02 -11.82
N GLY A 478 17.78 -6.10 -12.40
CA GLY A 478 19.21 -6.30 -12.63
C GLY A 478 19.97 -6.99 -11.48
N TYR A 479 19.27 -7.54 -10.48
CA TYR A 479 19.90 -8.34 -9.43
C TYR A 479 20.48 -9.65 -9.98
N ASP A 480 21.54 -10.15 -9.35
CA ASP A 480 22.07 -11.48 -9.65
C ASP A 480 21.30 -12.50 -8.83
N VAL A 481 20.13 -12.90 -9.33
CA VAL A 481 19.14 -13.61 -8.53
C VAL A 481 19.45 -15.11 -8.40
N GLU A 482 19.53 -15.55 -7.15
CA GLU A 482 19.45 -16.97 -6.75
C GLU A 482 18.15 -17.22 -5.97
N THR A 483 17.58 -18.42 -6.12
CA THR A 483 16.33 -18.80 -5.46
C THR A 483 16.48 -20.10 -4.71
N GLY A 484 15.75 -20.22 -3.62
CA GLY A 484 15.63 -21.44 -2.83
C GLY A 484 14.17 -21.80 -2.65
N LYS A 485 13.85 -23.09 -2.65
CA LYS A 485 12.47 -23.56 -2.48
C LYS A 485 12.42 -24.80 -1.62
N PHE A 486 11.46 -24.83 -0.71
CA PHE A 486 11.23 -25.97 0.15
C PHE A 486 9.74 -26.34 0.20
N ALA A 487 9.44 -27.61 -0.04
CA ALA A 487 8.06 -28.10 -0.14
C ALA A 487 7.49 -28.48 1.23
N PHE A 488 6.23 -28.11 1.48
CA PHE A 488 5.53 -28.45 2.73
C PHE A 488 5.36 -29.97 2.88
N THR A 489 5.41 -30.74 1.79
CA THR A 489 5.36 -32.20 1.82
C THR A 489 6.51 -32.84 2.62
N ALA A 490 7.63 -32.13 2.78
CA ALA A 490 8.77 -32.60 3.58
C ALA A 490 8.67 -32.21 5.07
N LEU A 491 7.67 -31.42 5.48
CA LEU A 491 7.50 -30.97 6.86
C LEU A 491 6.62 -31.91 7.66
N GLY A 492 7.17 -32.42 8.77
CA GLY A 492 6.42 -33.19 9.75
C GLY A 492 5.19 -32.43 10.26
N LYS A 493 5.31 -31.12 10.53
CA LYS A 493 4.17 -30.31 10.99
C LYS A 493 3.04 -30.22 9.95
N ALA A 494 3.35 -30.05 8.67
CA ALA A 494 2.34 -29.98 7.60
C ALA A 494 1.65 -31.34 7.40
N ALA A 495 2.40 -32.44 7.52
CA ALA A 495 1.86 -33.79 7.51
C ALA A 495 0.92 -34.05 8.70
N ILE A 496 1.27 -33.61 9.92
CA ILE A 496 0.42 -33.72 11.11
C ILE A 496 -0.92 -32.99 10.92
N LEU A 497 -0.91 -31.83 10.24
CA LEU A 497 -2.12 -31.07 9.93
C LEU A 497 -2.92 -31.66 8.76
N GLY A 498 -2.36 -32.65 8.03
CA GLY A 498 -2.91 -33.13 6.76
C GLY A 498 -3.05 -32.03 5.70
N LYS A 499 -2.16 -31.03 5.72
CA LYS A 499 -2.10 -29.94 4.73
C LYS A 499 -0.67 -29.84 4.14
N PRO A 500 -0.17 -30.90 3.48
CA PRO A 500 1.21 -30.96 2.96
C PRO A 500 1.41 -30.18 1.65
N GLU A 501 0.35 -29.64 1.06
CA GLU A 501 0.46 -28.90 -0.21
C GLU A 501 1.14 -27.54 -0.05
N GLY A 502 1.92 -27.17 -1.08
CA GLY A 502 2.57 -25.87 -1.17
C GLY A 502 4.07 -25.89 -0.84
N PHE A 503 4.65 -24.70 -0.76
CA PHE A 503 6.08 -24.47 -0.58
C PHE A 503 6.36 -23.05 -0.05
N VAL A 504 7.57 -22.85 0.50
CA VAL A 504 8.18 -21.53 0.63
C VAL A 504 9.23 -21.38 -0.47
N LYS A 505 9.27 -20.20 -1.10
CA LYS A 505 10.30 -19.77 -2.04
C LYS A 505 10.97 -18.50 -1.54
N VAL A 506 12.30 -18.51 -1.49
CA VAL A 506 13.16 -17.37 -1.18
C VAL A 506 13.79 -16.87 -2.47
N VAL A 507 13.83 -15.55 -2.64
CA VAL A 507 14.52 -14.83 -3.70
C VAL A 507 15.59 -13.96 -3.05
N ARG A 508 16.83 -14.10 -3.48
CA ARG A 508 17.96 -13.34 -2.93
C ARG A 508 18.90 -12.83 -4.02
N ASP A 509 19.65 -11.79 -3.69
CA ASP A 509 20.78 -11.33 -4.49
C ASP A 509 22.04 -12.14 -4.14
N ARG A 510 22.73 -12.65 -5.15
CA ARG A 510 23.94 -13.45 -4.99
C ARG A 510 25.14 -12.63 -4.52
N LYS A 511 25.23 -11.36 -4.92
CA LYS A 511 26.44 -10.56 -4.71
C LYS A 511 26.64 -10.24 -3.23
N TYR A 512 25.57 -9.90 -2.52
CA TYR A 512 25.62 -9.52 -1.10
C TYR A 512 24.81 -10.40 -0.16
N ASP A 513 24.18 -11.47 -0.68
CA ASP A 513 23.27 -12.35 0.06
C ASP A 513 22.02 -11.65 0.61
N GLU A 514 21.69 -10.49 0.07
CA GLU A 514 20.51 -9.71 0.45
C GLU A 514 19.23 -10.50 0.16
N LEU A 515 18.36 -10.61 1.16
CA LEU A 515 17.01 -11.12 0.95
C LEU A 515 16.22 -10.13 0.10
N LEU A 516 15.70 -10.56 -1.04
CA LEU A 516 14.91 -9.70 -1.93
C LEU A 516 13.42 -9.97 -1.82
N GLY A 517 13.02 -11.20 -1.52
CA GLY A 517 11.61 -11.55 -1.36
C GLY A 517 11.37 -12.98 -0.87
N VAL A 518 10.21 -13.17 -0.26
CA VAL A 518 9.74 -14.47 0.23
C VAL A 518 8.31 -14.69 -0.22
N HIS A 519 8.04 -15.87 -0.76
CA HIS A 519 6.76 -16.24 -1.36
C HIS A 519 6.31 -17.58 -0.79
N ILE A 520 5.12 -17.61 -0.20
CA ILE A 520 4.61 -18.76 0.55
C ILE A 520 3.25 -19.16 -0.02
N LEU A 521 3.12 -20.43 -0.37
CA LEU A 521 1.86 -21.10 -0.68
C LEU A 521 1.73 -22.26 0.29
N GLY A 522 0.68 -22.32 1.10
CA GLY A 522 0.50 -23.43 2.06
C GLY A 522 -0.31 -23.07 3.29
N ALA A 523 -0.32 -23.98 4.27
CA ALA A 523 -1.00 -23.75 5.54
C ALA A 523 -0.36 -22.58 6.30
N HIS A 524 -1.18 -21.67 6.84
CA HIS A 524 -0.74 -20.51 7.62
C HIS A 524 0.23 -19.57 6.90
N ALA A 525 0.25 -19.54 5.56
CA ALA A 525 1.11 -18.65 4.80
C ALA A 525 0.96 -17.19 5.25
N THR A 526 -0.26 -16.76 5.57
CA THR A 526 -0.58 -15.38 5.98
C THR A 526 -0.05 -15.00 7.35
N ASP A 527 0.23 -15.97 8.23
CA ASP A 527 0.89 -15.75 9.52
C ASP A 527 2.43 -15.86 9.38
N LEU A 528 2.90 -16.84 8.60
CA LEU A 528 4.33 -17.13 8.41
C LEU A 528 5.08 -15.97 7.74
N ILE A 529 4.42 -15.22 6.86
CA ILE A 529 5.04 -14.11 6.13
C ILE A 529 5.57 -13.00 7.04
N ALA A 530 5.06 -12.89 8.28
CA ALA A 530 5.47 -11.87 9.24
C ALA A 530 6.97 -11.92 9.56
N GLU A 531 7.57 -13.11 9.59
CA GLU A 531 9.02 -13.28 9.77
C GLU A 531 9.80 -12.61 8.63
N ALA A 532 9.40 -12.89 7.39
CA ALA A 532 10.02 -12.31 6.20
C ALA A 532 9.84 -10.80 6.11
N CYS A 533 8.69 -10.26 6.55
CA CYS A 533 8.47 -8.82 6.63
C CYS A 533 9.51 -8.14 7.55
N VAL A 534 9.77 -8.73 8.72
CA VAL A 534 10.77 -8.20 9.65
C VAL A 534 12.17 -8.34 9.05
N ALA A 535 12.50 -9.49 8.47
CA ALA A 535 13.79 -9.74 7.84
C ALA A 535 14.10 -8.71 6.74
N LEU A 536 13.16 -8.45 5.82
CA LEU A 536 13.32 -7.42 4.79
C LEU A 536 13.40 -6.02 5.38
N GLN A 537 12.65 -5.71 6.44
CA GLN A 537 12.68 -4.39 7.08
C GLN A 537 14.04 -4.04 7.69
N VAL A 538 14.78 -5.06 8.15
CA VAL A 538 16.12 -4.90 8.72
C VAL A 538 17.24 -5.27 7.74
N GLU A 539 16.92 -5.48 6.46
CA GLU A 539 17.87 -5.79 5.39
C GLU A 539 18.69 -7.06 5.70
N ALA A 540 18.02 -8.06 6.26
CA ALA A 540 18.64 -9.33 6.62
C ALA A 540 19.16 -10.07 5.39
N THR A 541 20.23 -10.83 5.60
CA THR A 541 20.77 -11.79 4.65
C THR A 541 20.07 -13.14 4.76
N THR A 542 20.20 -13.96 3.72
CA THR A 542 19.69 -15.34 3.76
C THR A 542 20.47 -16.19 4.79
N GLU A 543 21.77 -15.90 4.97
CA GLU A 543 22.60 -16.51 6.01
C GLU A 543 22.05 -16.25 7.43
N GLU A 544 21.57 -15.04 7.73
CA GLU A 544 21.00 -14.71 9.05
C GLU A 544 19.72 -15.50 9.33
N ILE A 545 18.88 -15.74 8.32
CA ILE A 545 17.72 -16.63 8.46
C ILE A 545 18.19 -18.06 8.78
N VAL A 546 19.19 -18.56 8.05
CA VAL A 546 19.76 -19.91 8.28
C VAL A 546 20.34 -20.07 9.68
N ARG A 547 20.98 -19.03 10.22
CA ARG A 547 21.55 -19.06 11.58
C ARG A 547 20.50 -18.88 12.67
N THR A 548 19.27 -18.50 12.32
CA THR A 548 18.17 -18.30 13.26
C THR A 548 17.55 -19.65 13.63
N ILE A 549 17.53 -19.96 14.93
CA ILE A 549 16.94 -21.19 15.44
C ILE A 549 15.42 -21.13 15.29
N HIS A 550 14.87 -21.98 14.42
CA HIS A 550 13.44 -22.19 14.28
C HIS A 550 12.98 -23.31 15.23
N ALA A 551 11.82 -23.12 15.87
CA ALA A 551 11.25 -24.14 16.75
C ALA A 551 10.83 -25.38 15.94
N HIS A 552 10.99 -26.57 16.53
CA HIS A 552 10.59 -27.84 15.90
C HIS A 552 9.56 -28.60 16.76
N PRO A 553 8.49 -29.18 16.18
CA PRO A 553 8.07 -29.07 14.78
C PRO A 553 7.15 -27.85 14.54
N THR A 554 7.44 -27.01 13.56
CA THR A 554 6.59 -25.89 13.11
C THR A 554 6.51 -25.79 11.59
N LEU A 555 5.59 -24.96 11.08
CA LEU A 555 5.55 -24.62 9.66
C LEU A 555 6.62 -23.58 9.29
N SER A 556 7.13 -22.80 10.25
CA SER A 556 8.18 -21.81 9.98
C SER A 556 9.51 -22.44 9.61
N GLU A 557 9.75 -23.72 9.97
CA GLU A 557 10.91 -24.49 9.46
C GLU A 557 10.96 -24.50 7.92
N ALA A 558 9.85 -24.31 7.22
CA ALA A 558 9.82 -24.17 5.76
C ALA A 558 10.59 -22.94 5.26
N VAL A 559 10.53 -21.83 6.01
CA VAL A 559 11.24 -20.58 5.69
C VAL A 559 12.73 -20.78 5.83
N LEU A 560 13.15 -21.39 6.95
CA LEU A 560 14.52 -21.82 7.20
C LEU A 560 15.07 -22.71 6.09
N GLU A 561 14.35 -23.78 5.73
CA GLU A 561 14.83 -24.73 4.72
C GLU A 561 14.82 -24.14 3.31
N ALA A 562 13.90 -23.22 3.00
CA ALA A 562 13.94 -22.48 1.73
C ALA A 562 15.15 -21.53 1.67
N ALA A 563 15.53 -20.89 2.78
CA ALA A 563 16.75 -20.11 2.90
C ALA A 563 18.01 -20.99 2.75
N HIS A 564 18.05 -22.15 3.42
CA HIS A 564 19.10 -23.14 3.20
C HIS A 564 19.19 -23.56 1.74
N ALA A 565 18.06 -23.86 1.09
CA ALA A 565 18.02 -24.21 -0.33
C ALA A 565 18.59 -23.10 -1.23
N ALA A 566 18.30 -21.83 -0.91
CA ALA A 566 18.83 -20.68 -1.66
C ALA A 566 20.35 -20.57 -1.55
N LEU A 567 20.95 -21.09 -0.48
CA LEU A 567 22.40 -21.17 -0.26
C LEU A 567 23.02 -22.50 -0.72
N GLY A 568 22.22 -23.44 -1.25
CA GLY A 568 22.68 -24.78 -1.62
C GLY A 568 22.98 -25.69 -0.43
N GLN A 569 22.33 -25.46 0.70
CA GLN A 569 22.59 -26.10 2.01
C GLN A 569 21.35 -26.76 2.61
N ALA A 570 20.31 -27.06 1.82
CA ALA A 570 19.09 -27.68 2.32
C ALA A 570 19.38 -29.01 3.02
N ILE A 571 18.77 -29.22 4.19
CA ILE A 571 19.02 -30.39 5.04
C ILE A 571 17.93 -31.44 4.81
N HIS A 572 16.68 -30.99 4.63
CA HIS A 572 15.50 -31.85 4.60
C HIS A 572 14.80 -31.90 3.22
N SER A 573 15.47 -31.46 2.15
CA SER A 573 14.91 -31.30 0.80
C SER A 573 14.98 -32.53 -0.09
#